data_AF-A0A929J2V8-F1
#
_entry.id   AF-A0A929J2V8-F1
#
_cell.length_a   1.000
_cell.length_b   1.000
_cell.length_c   1.000
_cell.angle_alpha   90.00
_cell.angle_beta   90.00
_cell.angle_gamma   90.00
#
_symmetry.space_group_name_H-M   'P 1'
#
loop_
_entity.id
_entity.type
_entity.pdbx_description
1 polymer ?
#
loop_
_entity_poly.entity_id
_entity_poly.type
_entity_poly.pdbx_seq_one_letter_code
_entity_poly.pdbx_strand_id
1 'polypeptide(L)'
;MLNLQQCAQHLNANRLTTGKQGTALSCYRQILFSDPTNVTAKKGLVKIEQRYQNWAKTAINKGNFKKARYYINRLKKVNPKSAALSQLNRLFTRSKILVKKITQRKSAPSFLIKKTTRRKSAPSSKSSHTNTTKKTPKRCNDIFSQESLGIRSLSSEQKKFKQKRCK
;
A
#
# COMPACT_ATOMS: atom_id res chain seq x y z
N MET A 1 -24.11 30.48 -0.51
CA MET A 1 -24.82 29.31 -1.09
C MET A 1 -23.84 28.18 -1.31
N LEU A 2 -24.21 26.96 -0.93
CA LEU A 2 -23.42 25.77 -1.20
C LEU A 2 -23.61 25.36 -2.67
N ASN A 3 -22.54 25.17 -3.44
CA ASN A 3 -22.64 24.79 -4.85
C ASN A 3 -21.82 23.52 -5.19
N LEU A 4 -22.13 22.92 -6.34
CA LEU A 4 -21.47 21.70 -6.81
C LEU A 4 -19.95 21.86 -6.99
N GLN A 5 -19.49 23.07 -7.34
CA GLN A 5 -18.07 23.39 -7.52
C GLN A 5 -17.32 23.34 -6.18
N GLN A 6 -17.86 23.91 -5.12
CA GLN A 6 -17.32 23.82 -3.76
C GLN A 6 -17.26 22.37 -3.28
N CYS A 7 -18.31 21.57 -3.54
CA CYS A 7 -18.28 20.15 -3.21
C CYS A 7 -17.14 19.42 -3.94
N ALA A 8 -16.92 19.73 -5.23
CA ALA A 8 -15.82 19.18 -6.01
C ALA A 8 -14.45 19.63 -5.46
N GLN A 9 -14.32 20.86 -4.95
CA GLN A 9 -13.09 21.31 -4.29
C GLN A 9 -12.79 20.51 -3.02
N HIS A 10 -13.79 20.22 -2.17
CA HIS A 10 -13.59 19.34 -1.02
C HIS A 10 -13.16 17.93 -1.45
N LEU A 11 -13.76 17.41 -2.53
CA LEU A 11 -13.43 16.10 -3.07
C LEU A 11 -11.98 16.06 -3.59
N ASN A 12 -11.56 17.07 -4.35
CA ASN A 12 -10.21 17.19 -4.89
C ASN A 12 -9.17 17.36 -3.77
N ALA A 13 -9.51 18.12 -2.72
CA ALA A 13 -8.67 18.32 -1.54
C ALA A 13 -8.63 17.12 -0.56
N ASN A 14 -9.21 15.95 -0.92
CA ASN A 14 -9.31 14.77 -0.05
C ASN A 14 -10.05 15.01 1.29
N ARG A 15 -10.81 16.10 1.41
CA ARG A 15 -11.68 16.39 2.57
C ARG A 15 -12.99 15.63 2.42
N LEU A 16 -12.92 14.29 2.44
CA LEU A 16 -14.02 13.43 2.02
C LEU A 16 -15.12 13.27 3.07
N THR A 17 -14.76 12.73 4.25
CA THR A 17 -15.67 12.47 5.39
C THR A 17 -15.16 13.07 6.69
N THR A 18 -14.04 13.78 6.63
CA THR A 18 -13.34 14.39 7.76
C THR A 18 -12.70 15.68 7.31
N GLY A 19 -12.80 16.72 8.13
CA GLY A 19 -12.20 18.03 7.89
C GLY A 19 -12.93 19.10 8.67
N LYS A 20 -12.20 20.05 9.28
CA LYS A 20 -12.79 21.15 10.06
C LYS A 20 -13.56 22.13 9.17
N GLN A 21 -13.04 22.39 7.97
CA GLN A 21 -13.62 23.31 6.99
C GLN A 21 -14.78 22.71 6.17
N GLY A 22 -15.43 21.65 6.65
CA GLY A 22 -16.43 20.91 5.90
C GLY A 22 -15.88 19.80 5.01
N THR A 23 -16.79 18.97 4.49
CA THR A 23 -16.45 17.73 3.77
C THR A 23 -17.23 17.59 2.47
N ALA A 24 -16.66 16.87 1.50
CA ALA A 24 -17.34 16.56 0.25
C ALA A 24 -18.63 15.77 0.49
N LEU A 25 -18.62 14.85 1.46
CA LEU A 25 -19.80 14.06 1.82
C LEU A 25 -20.95 14.96 2.31
N SER A 26 -20.68 15.84 3.28
CA SER A 26 -21.70 16.75 3.80
C SER A 26 -22.22 17.68 2.71
N CYS A 27 -21.32 18.21 1.89
CA CYS A 27 -21.66 19.11 0.80
C CYS A 27 -22.61 18.46 -0.22
N TYR A 28 -22.27 17.29 -0.76
CA TYR A 28 -23.15 16.60 -1.71
C TYR A 28 -24.46 16.13 -1.08
N ARG A 29 -24.46 15.71 0.19
CA ARG A 29 -25.71 15.35 0.89
C ARG A 29 -26.64 16.53 1.06
N GLN A 30 -26.11 17.72 1.32
CA GLN A 30 -26.92 18.93 1.45
C GLN A 30 -27.56 19.34 0.11
N ILE A 31 -26.82 19.22 -1.00
CA ILE A 31 -27.40 19.44 -2.34
C ILE A 31 -28.50 18.41 -2.63
N LEU A 32 -28.28 17.13 -2.29
CA LEU A 32 -29.27 16.08 -2.49
C LEU A 32 -30.49 16.18 -1.56
N PHE A 33 -30.35 16.87 -0.43
CA PHE A 33 -31.48 17.17 0.44
C PHE A 33 -32.44 18.15 -0.24
N SER A 34 -31.91 19.15 -0.95
CA SER A 34 -32.72 20.13 -1.70
C SER A 34 -33.16 19.61 -3.08
N ASP A 35 -32.30 18.88 -3.79
CA ASP A 35 -32.57 18.26 -5.09
C ASP A 35 -32.15 16.78 -5.06
N PRO A 36 -33.05 15.86 -4.68
CA PRO A 36 -32.77 14.42 -4.63
C PRO A 36 -32.47 13.79 -5.99
N THR A 37 -32.81 14.47 -7.08
CA THR A 37 -32.59 13.98 -8.45
C THR A 37 -31.24 14.38 -9.02
N ASN A 38 -30.52 15.31 -8.36
CA ASN A 38 -29.27 15.86 -8.83
C ASN A 38 -28.21 14.79 -9.18
N VAL A 39 -28.03 14.56 -10.48
CA VAL A 39 -27.11 13.52 -10.98
C VAL A 39 -25.67 13.84 -10.62
N THR A 40 -25.28 15.11 -10.63
CA THR A 40 -23.89 15.53 -10.34
C THR A 40 -23.54 15.28 -8.88
N ALA A 41 -24.44 15.57 -7.95
CA ALA A 41 -24.22 15.28 -6.54
C ALA A 41 -24.17 13.77 -6.25
N LYS A 42 -25.05 12.97 -6.88
CA LYS A 42 -24.98 11.49 -6.81
C LYS A 42 -23.64 10.96 -7.32
N LYS A 43 -23.17 11.46 -8.47
CA LYS A 43 -21.84 11.12 -9.01
C LYS A 43 -20.71 11.52 -8.06
N GLY A 44 -20.85 12.65 -7.36
CA GLY A 44 -19.95 13.08 -6.29
C GLY A 44 -19.82 12.05 -5.17
N LEU A 45 -20.93 11.55 -4.65
CA LEU A 45 -20.93 10.49 -3.63
C LEU A 45 -20.28 9.19 -4.13
N VAL A 46 -20.55 8.78 -5.38
CA VAL A 46 -19.91 7.60 -5.98
C VAL A 46 -18.40 7.76 -6.05
N LYS A 47 -17.89 8.95 -6.42
CA LYS A 47 -16.43 9.22 -6.44
C LYS A 47 -15.80 9.11 -5.04
N ILE A 48 -16.50 9.58 -4.00
CA ILE A 48 -16.05 9.44 -2.60
C ILE A 48 -15.96 7.95 -2.23
N GLU A 49 -16.99 7.19 -2.56
CA GLU A 49 -17.04 5.74 -2.34
C GLU A 49 -15.88 5.02 -3.04
N GLN A 50 -15.69 5.23 -4.34
CA GLN A 50 -14.60 4.63 -5.12
C GLN A 50 -13.22 4.95 -4.55
N ARG A 51 -13.01 6.19 -4.08
CA ARG A 51 -11.73 6.59 -3.47
C ARG A 51 -11.45 5.81 -2.19
N TYR A 52 -12.43 5.64 -1.31
CA TYR A 52 -12.26 4.82 -0.11
C TYR A 52 -12.08 3.33 -0.43
N GLN A 53 -12.78 2.80 -1.43
CA GLN A 53 -12.58 1.42 -1.89
C GLN A 53 -11.13 1.20 -2.35
N ASN A 54 -10.60 2.09 -3.19
CA ASN A 54 -9.23 2.00 -3.68
C ASN A 54 -8.19 2.13 -2.56
N TRP A 55 -8.38 3.06 -1.63
CA TRP A 55 -7.49 3.20 -0.48
C TRP A 55 -7.54 2.00 0.47
N ALA A 56 -8.72 1.44 0.72
CA ALA A 56 -8.87 0.22 1.50
C ALA A 56 -8.14 -0.96 0.85
N LYS A 57 -8.39 -1.22 -0.44
CA LYS A 57 -7.72 -2.27 -1.21
C LYS A 57 -6.20 -2.10 -1.20
N THR A 58 -5.72 -0.88 -1.43
CA THR A 58 -4.29 -0.56 -1.39
C THR A 58 -3.68 -0.81 -0.01
N ALA A 59 -4.36 -0.40 1.06
CA ALA A 59 -3.90 -0.61 2.42
C ALA A 59 -3.87 -2.10 2.80
N ILE A 60 -4.86 -2.89 2.36
CA ILE A 60 -4.89 -4.35 2.53
C ILE A 60 -3.68 -4.98 1.83
N ASN A 61 -3.42 -4.63 0.57
CA ASN A 61 -2.31 -5.16 -0.22
C ASN A 61 -0.95 -4.83 0.39
N LYS A 62 -0.82 -3.65 1.02
CA LYS A 62 0.39 -3.23 1.74
C LYS A 62 0.51 -3.82 3.15
N GLY A 63 -0.43 -4.66 3.59
CA GLY A 63 -0.47 -5.20 4.96
C GLY A 63 -0.76 -4.15 6.05
N ASN A 64 -1.14 -2.92 5.69
CA ASN A 64 -1.47 -1.87 6.65
C ASN A 64 -2.93 -2.02 7.09
N PHE A 65 -3.18 -3.02 7.95
CA PHE A 65 -4.53 -3.36 8.39
C PHE A 65 -5.21 -2.25 9.21
N LYS A 66 -4.45 -1.41 9.94
CA LYS A 66 -5.03 -0.25 10.65
C LYS A 66 -5.64 0.75 9.66
N LYS A 67 -4.88 1.15 8.62
CA LYS A 67 -5.39 2.04 7.57
C LYS A 67 -6.53 1.40 6.77
N ALA A 68 -6.41 0.12 6.43
CA ALA A 68 -7.46 -0.60 5.71
C ALA A 68 -8.80 -0.56 6.47
N ARG A 69 -8.81 -0.88 7.76
CA ARG A 69 -10.02 -0.83 8.60
C ARG A 69 -10.57 0.59 8.72
N TYR A 70 -9.69 1.59 8.85
CA TYR A 70 -10.10 2.99 8.82
C TYR A 70 -10.85 3.34 7.53
N TYR A 71 -10.30 3.00 6.35
CA TYR A 71 -10.93 3.30 5.07
C TYR A 71 -12.25 2.54 4.85
N ILE A 72 -12.33 1.27 5.27
CA ILE A 72 -13.59 0.50 5.24
C ILE A 72 -14.66 1.16 6.09
N ASN A 73 -14.31 1.63 7.29
CA ASN A 73 -15.26 2.32 8.17
C ASN A 73 -15.72 3.66 7.57
N ARG A 74 -14.83 4.39 6.87
CA ARG A 74 -15.22 5.61 6.16
C ARG A 74 -16.12 5.33 4.96
N LEU A 75 -15.84 4.28 4.19
CA LEU A 75 -16.74 3.82 3.13
C LEU A 75 -18.14 3.51 3.69
N LYS A 76 -18.22 2.79 4.82
CA LYS A 76 -19.49 2.49 5.49
C LYS A 76 -20.27 3.75 5.88
N LYS A 77 -19.58 4.83 6.29
CA LYS A 77 -20.23 6.13 6.59
C LYS A 77 -20.79 6.81 5.35
N VAL A 78 -20.14 6.65 4.20
CA VAL A 78 -20.58 7.21 2.91
C VAL A 78 -21.80 6.45 2.41
N ASN A 79 -21.67 5.13 2.32
CA ASN A 79 -22.70 4.23 1.81
C ASN A 79 -22.69 2.90 2.61
N PRO A 80 -23.58 2.74 3.61
CA PRO A 80 -23.69 1.51 4.39
C PRO A 80 -24.10 0.28 3.58
N LYS A 81 -24.77 0.47 2.43
CA LYS A 81 -25.25 -0.58 1.53
C LYS A 81 -24.32 -0.83 0.34
N SER A 82 -23.11 -0.28 0.37
CA SER A 82 -22.12 -0.47 -0.68
C SER A 82 -21.77 -1.95 -0.85
N ALA A 83 -21.92 -2.48 -2.07
CA ALA A 83 -21.54 -3.85 -2.42
C ALA A 83 -20.05 -4.13 -2.13
N ALA A 84 -19.19 -3.11 -2.23
CA ALA A 84 -17.76 -3.24 -1.98
C ALA A 84 -17.42 -3.52 -0.50
N LEU A 85 -18.30 -3.21 0.46
CA LEU A 85 -18.04 -3.48 1.87
C LEU A 85 -17.87 -4.97 2.14
N SER A 86 -18.73 -5.82 1.58
CA SER A 86 -18.63 -7.28 1.73
C SER A 86 -17.31 -7.80 1.17
N GLN A 87 -16.99 -7.39 -0.06
CA GLN A 87 -15.75 -7.78 -0.74
C GLN A 87 -14.50 -7.34 0.04
N LEU A 88 -14.45 -6.07 0.48
CA LEU A 88 -13.31 -5.53 1.22
C LEU A 88 -13.12 -6.21 2.58
N ASN A 89 -14.21 -6.54 3.28
CA ASN A 89 -14.13 -7.26 4.55
C ASN A 89 -13.57 -8.68 4.37
N ARG A 90 -14.03 -9.40 3.33
CA ARG A 90 -13.47 -10.73 2.99
C ARG A 90 -11.97 -10.64 2.67
N LEU A 91 -11.59 -9.68 1.81
CA LEU A 91 -10.18 -9.43 1.46
C LEU A 91 -9.34 -9.07 2.69
N PHE A 92 -9.86 -8.19 3.56
CA PHE A 92 -9.19 -7.77 4.78
C PHE A 92 -8.91 -8.96 5.72
N THR A 93 -9.93 -9.78 5.99
CA THR A 93 -9.80 -10.94 6.87
C THR A 93 -8.83 -11.96 6.29
N ARG A 94 -8.96 -12.30 4.99
CA ARG A 94 -8.06 -13.23 4.30
C ARG A 94 -6.61 -12.76 4.38
N SER A 95 -6.32 -11.52 3.99
CA SER A 95 -4.96 -10.99 4.03
C SER A 95 -4.38 -10.93 5.44
N LYS A 96 -5.19 -10.61 6.46
CA LYS A 96 -4.75 -10.60 7.86
C LYS A 96 -4.35 -11.99 8.35
N ILE A 97 -5.12 -13.03 8.00
CA ILE A 97 -4.80 -14.42 8.32
C ILE A 97 -3.50 -14.85 7.62
N LEU A 98 -3.36 -14.53 6.32
CA LEU A 98 -2.17 -14.87 5.54
C LEU A 98 -0.90 -14.24 6.14
N VAL A 99 -0.94 -12.95 6.47
CA VAL A 99 0.19 -12.27 7.11
C VAL A 99 0.50 -12.88 8.47
N LYS A 100 -0.52 -13.18 9.29
CA LYS A 100 -0.33 -13.81 10.61
C LYS A 100 0.38 -15.17 10.50
N LYS A 101 -0.05 -16.02 9.55
CA LYS A 101 0.59 -17.32 9.28
C LYS A 101 2.06 -17.15 8.85
N ILE A 102 2.36 -16.17 8.01
CA ILE A 102 3.73 -15.86 7.58
C ILE A 102 4.59 -15.40 8.76
N THR A 103 4.07 -14.53 9.64
CA THR A 103 4.81 -14.07 10.81
C THR A 103 5.05 -15.18 11.84
N GLN A 104 4.07 -16.06 12.07
CA GLN A 104 4.20 -17.18 13.03
C GLN A 104 5.21 -18.24 12.57
N ARG A 105 5.31 -18.50 11.26
CA ARG A 105 6.33 -19.42 10.71
C ARG A 105 7.76 -18.89 10.84
N LYS A 106 7.94 -17.56 10.91
CA LYS A 106 9.26 -16.93 11.08
C LYS A 106 9.72 -16.81 12.53
N SER A 107 8.81 -17.00 13.50
CA SER A 107 9.09 -16.86 14.94
C SER A 107 9.25 -18.21 15.66
N ALA A 108 9.36 -19.33 14.94
CA ALA A 108 9.71 -20.60 15.57
C ALA A 108 11.15 -20.48 16.14
N PRO A 109 11.35 -20.66 17.46
CA PRO A 109 12.69 -20.66 18.02
C PRO A 109 13.47 -21.84 17.42
N SER A 110 14.63 -21.54 16.82
CA SER A 110 15.62 -22.54 16.45
C SER A 110 16.13 -23.23 17.71
N PHE A 111 15.46 -24.32 18.11
CA PHE A 111 15.91 -25.20 19.18
C PHE A 111 16.97 -26.16 18.64
N LEU A 112 18.18 -26.04 19.22
CA LEU A 112 19.23 -27.05 19.39
C LEU A 112 19.89 -27.67 18.14
N ILE A 113 21.00 -27.06 17.71
CA ILE A 113 22.18 -27.86 17.31
C ILE A 113 23.18 -27.78 18.46
N LYS A 114 23.10 -28.74 19.40
CA LYS A 114 24.25 -29.07 20.26
C LYS A 114 25.26 -29.79 19.37
N LYS A 115 26.25 -29.07 18.85
CA LYS A 115 27.52 -29.68 18.42
C LYS A 115 28.59 -29.29 19.42
N THR A 116 28.79 -30.18 20.38
CA THR A 116 30.06 -30.38 21.08
C THR A 116 31.16 -30.63 20.05
N THR A 117 32.06 -29.68 19.86
CA THR A 117 33.49 -29.97 19.64
C THR A 117 34.30 -28.74 20.01
N ARG A 118 34.98 -28.89 21.14
CA ARG A 118 36.04 -28.07 21.70
C ARG A 118 37.18 -27.94 20.68
N ARG A 119 37.50 -26.73 20.22
CA ARG A 119 38.88 -26.36 19.85
C ARG A 119 39.09 -24.84 19.86
N LYS A 120 39.94 -24.39 20.81
CA LYS A 120 40.74 -23.15 20.79
C LYS A 120 41.38 -23.01 19.38
N SER A 121 41.57 -21.85 18.76
CA SER A 121 42.03 -20.54 19.25
C SER A 121 41.84 -19.49 18.14
N ALA A 122 41.57 -18.24 18.50
CA ALA A 122 41.79 -17.06 17.64
C ALA A 122 43.31 -16.81 17.44
N PRO A 123 43.76 -15.97 16.48
CA PRO A 123 43.59 -14.52 16.58
C PRO A 123 43.13 -13.77 15.30
N SER A 124 42.33 -12.74 15.58
CA SER A 124 42.16 -11.44 14.91
C SER A 124 42.75 -11.17 13.51
N SER A 125 41.93 -10.58 12.63
CA SER A 125 42.11 -9.16 12.28
C SER A 125 40.98 -8.57 11.39
N LYS A 126 40.49 -7.41 11.84
CA LYS A 126 39.98 -6.24 11.10
C LYS A 126 38.60 -6.38 10.41
N SER A 127 37.58 -5.69 10.95
CA SER A 127 37.13 -4.34 10.51
C SER A 127 36.07 -4.46 9.39
N SER A 128 34.88 -3.86 9.36
CA SER A 128 34.23 -2.82 10.16
C SER A 128 32.72 -2.81 9.81
N HIS A 129 31.96 -2.10 10.60
CA HIS A 129 30.55 -1.75 10.39
C HIS A 129 30.24 -1.23 8.98
N THR A 130 29.02 -1.47 8.46
CA THR A 130 27.99 -0.43 8.26
C THR A 130 26.72 -0.97 7.60
N ASN A 131 25.61 -0.35 8.00
CA ASN A 131 24.25 -0.51 7.51
C ASN A 131 24.07 -0.04 6.06
N THR A 132 22.87 -0.32 5.53
CA THR A 132 22.11 0.41 4.48
C THR A 132 22.31 0.11 2.98
N THR A 133 21.14 0.05 2.31
CA THR A 133 20.76 0.54 0.96
C THR A 133 21.12 -0.23 -0.33
N LYS A 134 20.07 -0.45 -1.14
CA LYS A 134 20.01 -0.64 -2.61
C LYS A 134 21.18 -1.42 -3.24
N LYS A 135 21.02 -2.75 -3.38
CA LYS A 135 21.82 -3.55 -4.31
C LYS A 135 21.55 -3.10 -5.75
N THR A 136 22.41 -2.23 -6.29
CA THR A 136 22.64 -2.17 -7.74
C THR A 136 23.39 -3.44 -8.16
N PRO A 137 22.95 -4.15 -9.21
CA PRO A 137 23.65 -5.33 -9.68
C PRO A 137 25.03 -4.93 -10.21
N LYS A 138 26.07 -5.58 -9.69
CA LYS A 138 27.48 -5.26 -10.00
C LYS A 138 28.05 -6.13 -11.14
N ARG A 139 27.27 -7.06 -11.71
CA ARG A 139 27.73 -8.04 -12.72
C ARG A 139 26.83 -8.08 -13.95
N CYS A 140 27.40 -8.43 -15.11
CA CYS A 140 26.70 -8.48 -16.39
C CYS A 140 25.53 -9.46 -16.39
N ASN A 141 25.70 -10.65 -15.81
CA ASN A 141 24.65 -11.68 -15.76
C ASN A 141 23.39 -11.20 -15.03
N ASP A 142 23.55 -10.38 -13.99
CA ASP A 142 22.43 -9.82 -13.23
C ASP A 142 21.64 -8.79 -14.06
N ILE A 143 22.34 -8.02 -14.90
CA ILE A 143 21.74 -7.02 -15.81
C ILE A 143 20.99 -7.69 -16.95
N PHE A 144 21.56 -8.73 -17.57
CA PHE A 144 20.87 -9.53 -18.59
C PHE A 144 19.63 -10.23 -17.99
N SER A 145 19.75 -10.79 -16.79
CA SER A 145 18.61 -11.41 -16.10
C SER A 145 17.49 -10.42 -15.83
N GLN A 146 17.81 -9.17 -15.46
CA GLN A 146 16.80 -8.13 -15.24
C GLN A 146 16.06 -7.76 -16.54
N GLU A 147 16.76 -7.71 -17.67
CA GLU A 147 16.18 -7.40 -18.98
C GLU A 147 15.33 -8.55 -19.53
N SER A 148 15.84 -9.79 -19.49
CA SER A 148 15.13 -10.98 -19.98
C SER A 148 13.84 -11.27 -19.22
N LEU A 149 13.79 -10.91 -17.93
CA LEU A 149 12.61 -11.13 -17.10
C LEU A 149 11.48 -10.12 -17.37
N GLY A 150 11.70 -9.03 -18.13
CA GLY A 150 10.65 -8.11 -18.59
C GLY A 150 9.86 -7.34 -17.51
N ILE A 151 10.12 -7.57 -16.23
CA ILE A 151 9.33 -7.03 -15.11
C ILE A 151 9.81 -5.62 -14.70
N ARG A 152 11.05 -5.22 -15.04
CA ARG A 152 11.63 -3.91 -14.67
C ARG A 152 12.63 -3.40 -15.73
N SER A 153 12.36 -2.23 -16.30
CA SER A 153 13.29 -1.53 -17.20
C SER A 153 14.61 -1.20 -16.50
N LEU A 154 15.75 -1.39 -17.19
CA LEU A 154 17.08 -1.03 -16.70
C LEU A 154 17.19 0.48 -16.42
N SER A 155 17.86 0.85 -15.32
CA SER A 155 18.19 2.24 -15.04
C SER A 155 19.24 2.78 -16.02
N SER A 156 19.33 4.10 -16.16
CA SER A 156 20.31 4.75 -17.06
C SER A 156 21.77 4.36 -16.74
N GLU A 157 22.09 4.15 -15.46
CA GLU A 157 23.41 3.68 -15.02
C GLU A 157 23.67 2.22 -15.43
N GLN A 158 22.67 1.34 -15.29
CA GLN A 158 22.78 -0.06 -15.68
C GLN A 158 22.96 -0.22 -17.19
N LYS A 159 22.26 0.61 -17.99
CA LYS A 159 22.41 0.64 -19.46
C LYS A 159 23.83 1.04 -19.87
N LYS A 160 24.37 2.09 -19.26
CA LYS A 160 25.74 2.58 -19.53
C LYS A 160 26.80 1.58 -19.09
N PHE A 161 26.58 0.87 -17.98
CA PHE A 161 27.45 -0.21 -17.54
C PHE A 161 27.41 -1.40 -18.51
N LYS A 162 26.22 -1.85 -18.91
CA LYS A 162 26.04 -2.92 -19.91
C LYS A 162 26.82 -2.60 -21.19
N GLN A 163 26.61 -1.42 -21.75
CA GLN A 163 27.24 -1.00 -23.00
C GLN A 163 28.78 -0.89 -22.94
N LYS A 164 29.34 -0.58 -21.76
CA LYS A 164 30.80 -0.40 -21.59
C LYS A 164 31.54 -1.65 -21.13
N ARG A 165 30.90 -2.55 -20.39
CA ARG A 165 31.57 -3.63 -19.64
C ARG A 165 31.02 -5.02 -19.93
N CYS A 166 29.86 -5.14 -20.56
CA CYS A 166 29.22 -6.40 -20.89
C CYS A 166 29.15 -6.51 -22.42
N LYS A 167 30.24 -6.96 -23.03
CA LYS A 167 30.26 -7.36 -24.44
C LYS A 167 29.70 -8.77 -24.56
#